data_AF-A0A923QIR4-F1
#
_entry.id   AF-A0A923QIR4-F1
#
_cell.length_a   1.000
_cell.length_b   1.000
_cell.length_c   1.000
_cell.angle_alpha   90.00
_cell.angle_beta   90.00
_cell.angle_gamma   90.00
#
_symmetry.space_group_name_H-M   'P 1'
#
loop_
_entity.id
_entity.type
_entity.pdbx_description
1 polymer ?
#
loop_
_entity_poly.entity_id
_entity_poly.type
_entity_poly.pdbx_seq_one_letter_code
_entity_poly.pdbx_strand_id
1 'polypeptide(L)'
;MRKLKLYRWIATGTIAAALSACGGGGDSAPAAAAATATAPAVDPAAVTSLSTALNSGLAALASYAGLQSSAFVDLFASSFLDAGYTKAQLQANLAQDATALTVSPDISSFPVISLSDATVSNCDVNNICTLTATLNNKDADTTSAPFTTQVLYSNGKYLLLGDQKSS
;
A
#
# COMPACT_ATOMS: atom_id res chain seq x y z
N MET A 1 -22.77 29.48 -5.55
CA MET A 1 -22.49 28.04 -5.78
C MET A 1 -21.02 27.83 -6.20
N ARG A 2 -20.06 27.90 -5.27
CA ARG A 2 -18.60 27.78 -5.56
C ARG A 2 -17.82 26.95 -4.53
N LYS A 3 -18.49 26.07 -3.78
CA LYS A 3 -17.84 25.23 -2.74
C LYS A 3 -17.60 23.77 -3.16
N LEU A 4 -18.14 23.31 -4.29
CA LEU A 4 -18.07 21.91 -4.71
C LEU A 4 -16.76 21.52 -5.45
N LYS A 5 -16.01 22.48 -6.00
CA LYS A 5 -14.79 22.16 -6.78
C LYS A 5 -13.54 21.91 -5.92
N LEU A 6 -13.48 22.45 -4.70
CA LEU A 6 -12.32 22.26 -3.81
C LEU A 6 -12.32 20.88 -3.12
N TYR A 7 -13.48 20.27 -2.90
CA TYR A 7 -13.59 18.94 -2.29
C TYR A 7 -13.09 17.80 -3.20
N ARG A 8 -13.07 18.05 -4.53
CA ARG A 8 -12.64 17.08 -5.56
C ARG A 8 -11.15 16.74 -5.53
N TRP A 9 -10.34 17.48 -4.77
CA TRP A 9 -8.89 17.29 -4.71
C TRP A 9 -8.39 16.66 -3.40
N ILE A 10 -9.24 16.57 -2.37
CA ILE A 10 -8.79 16.18 -1.03
C ILE A 10 -8.85 14.65 -0.82
N ALA A 11 -9.86 13.97 -1.37
CA ALA A 11 -10.05 12.52 -1.16
C ALA A 11 -9.10 11.64 -2.01
N THR A 12 -8.88 12.00 -3.28
CA THR A 12 -7.95 11.30 -4.17
C THR A 12 -6.49 11.51 -3.77
N GLY A 13 -6.21 12.63 -3.10
CA GLY A 13 -4.88 12.97 -2.61
C GLY A 13 -4.41 12.08 -1.47
N THR A 14 -5.30 11.52 -0.64
CA THR A 14 -4.91 10.74 0.55
C THR A 14 -4.36 9.35 0.24
N ILE A 15 -4.85 8.68 -0.80
CA ILE A 15 -4.33 7.36 -1.20
C ILE A 15 -3.06 7.54 -2.02
N ALA A 16 -3.01 8.52 -2.93
CA ALA A 16 -1.76 8.91 -3.57
C ALA A 16 -0.72 9.38 -2.54
N ALA A 17 -1.12 10.08 -1.47
CA ALA A 17 -0.24 10.48 -0.37
C ALA A 17 0.20 9.30 0.50
N ALA A 18 -0.63 8.28 0.72
CA ALA A 18 -0.22 7.05 1.37
C ALA A 18 0.81 6.29 0.53
N LEU A 19 0.66 6.27 -0.80
CA LEU A 19 1.64 5.67 -1.72
C LEU A 19 2.88 6.55 -1.96
N SER A 20 2.78 7.88 -1.89
CA SER A 20 3.91 8.81 -2.09
C SER A 20 4.67 9.14 -0.81
N ALA A 21 4.04 9.03 0.37
CA ALA A 21 4.74 8.96 1.65
C ALA A 21 5.59 7.69 1.76
N CYS A 22 5.21 6.64 1.00
CA CYS A 22 5.97 5.41 0.82
C CYS A 22 7.23 5.53 -0.08
N GLY A 23 7.63 6.76 -0.44
CA GLY A 23 8.80 7.05 -1.31
C GLY A 23 9.93 7.86 -0.66
N GLY A 24 9.84 8.19 0.63
CA GLY A 24 10.85 9.01 1.33
C GLY A 24 11.87 8.19 2.10
N GLY A 25 13.05 7.98 1.50
CA GLY A 25 14.14 7.21 2.11
C GLY A 25 14.82 7.86 3.32
N GLY A 26 15.57 7.03 4.07
CA GLY A 26 16.58 7.46 5.04
C GLY A 26 16.45 6.80 6.43
N ASP A 27 17.13 5.67 6.61
CA ASP A 27 18.31 5.53 7.49
C ASP A 27 18.44 4.09 8.01
N SER A 28 19.54 3.45 7.63
CA SER A 28 19.94 2.12 8.06
C SER A 28 20.13 2.08 9.59
N ALA A 29 19.29 1.34 10.30
CA ALA A 29 19.56 1.00 11.69
C ALA A 29 20.65 -0.10 11.76
N PRO A 30 21.62 0.00 12.70
CA PRO A 30 22.71 -0.95 12.79
C PRO A 30 22.19 -2.32 13.25
N ALA A 31 22.72 -3.37 12.64
CA ALA A 31 22.44 -4.76 12.99
C ALA A 31 22.85 -5.04 14.45
N ALA A 32 21.86 -5.19 15.33
CA ALA A 32 22.08 -5.73 16.67
C ALA A 32 22.27 -7.25 16.54
N ALA A 33 23.43 -7.73 16.93
CA ALA A 33 23.74 -9.15 17.02
C ALA A 33 22.82 -9.81 18.08
N ALA A 34 21.87 -10.62 17.61
CA ALA A 34 21.09 -11.53 18.43
C ALA A 34 21.02 -12.89 17.73
N ALA A 35 20.97 -13.95 18.54
CA ALA A 35 21.12 -15.38 18.25
C ALA A 35 20.69 -15.84 16.84
N THR A 36 21.40 -16.84 16.31
CA THR A 36 21.19 -17.52 15.02
C THR A 36 19.80 -18.17 14.91
N ALA A 37 18.75 -17.36 14.83
CA ALA A 37 17.53 -17.70 14.15
C ALA A 37 17.77 -17.33 12.68
N THR A 38 17.78 -18.33 11.81
CA THR A 38 17.91 -18.11 10.37
C THR A 38 16.67 -17.36 9.90
N ALA A 39 16.86 -16.20 9.29
CA ALA A 39 15.78 -15.50 8.61
C ALA A 39 15.07 -16.46 7.63
N PRO A 40 13.73 -16.38 7.48
CA PRO A 40 13.02 -17.23 6.55
C PRO A 40 13.53 -16.99 5.13
N ALA A 41 13.64 -18.07 4.36
CA ALA A 41 13.89 -17.97 2.93
C ALA A 41 12.72 -17.24 2.25
N VAL A 42 13.03 -16.36 1.30
CA VAL A 42 12.01 -15.65 0.52
C VAL A 42 11.26 -16.64 -0.38
N ASP A 43 9.94 -16.63 -0.33
CA ASP A 43 9.09 -17.44 -1.21
C ASP A 43 8.71 -16.63 -2.48
N PRO A 44 9.29 -16.94 -3.66
CA PRO A 44 9.02 -16.20 -4.88
C PRO A 44 7.56 -16.34 -5.37
N ALA A 45 6.87 -17.44 -5.05
CA ALA A 45 5.46 -17.61 -5.37
C ALA A 45 4.61 -16.63 -4.55
N ALA A 46 4.89 -16.50 -3.25
CA ALA A 46 4.21 -15.55 -2.38
C ALA A 46 4.47 -14.08 -2.77
N VAL A 47 5.67 -13.74 -3.25
CA VAL A 47 5.97 -12.39 -3.80
C VAL A 47 5.11 -12.11 -5.06
N THR A 48 5.04 -13.09 -5.95
CA THR A 48 4.22 -13.00 -7.18
C THR A 48 2.73 -12.86 -6.83
N SER A 49 2.24 -13.64 -5.87
CA SER A 49 0.86 -13.54 -5.38
C SER A 49 0.56 -12.18 -4.75
N LEU A 50 1.46 -11.63 -3.93
CA LEU A 50 1.28 -10.30 -3.34
C LEU A 50 1.19 -9.22 -4.42
N SER A 51 2.14 -9.20 -5.37
CA SER A 51 2.16 -8.18 -6.42
C SER A 51 0.92 -8.25 -7.32
N THR A 52 0.46 -9.45 -7.65
CA THR A 52 -0.77 -9.67 -8.41
C THR A 52 -1.99 -9.16 -7.64
N ALA A 53 -2.10 -9.52 -6.36
CA ALA A 53 -3.22 -9.11 -5.53
C ALA A 53 -3.26 -7.59 -5.30
N LEU A 54 -2.11 -6.95 -5.09
CA LEU A 54 -2.00 -5.49 -5.00
C LEU A 54 -2.45 -4.81 -6.30
N ASN A 55 -1.96 -5.27 -7.45
CA ASN A 55 -2.35 -4.72 -8.74
C ASN A 55 -3.85 -4.90 -9.04
N SER A 56 -4.41 -6.08 -8.76
CA SER A 56 -5.85 -6.31 -8.91
C SER A 56 -6.67 -5.46 -7.94
N GLY A 57 -6.20 -5.31 -6.70
CA GLY A 57 -6.84 -4.47 -5.70
C GLY A 57 -6.85 -3.00 -6.10
N LEU A 58 -5.70 -2.44 -6.48
CA LEU A 58 -5.57 -1.06 -6.97
C LEU A 58 -6.48 -0.79 -8.17
N ALA A 59 -6.54 -1.71 -9.14
CA ALA A 59 -7.44 -1.60 -10.27
C ALA A 59 -8.92 -1.61 -9.85
N ALA A 60 -9.27 -2.41 -8.83
CA ALA A 60 -10.64 -2.49 -8.34
C ALA A 60 -11.11 -1.20 -7.64
N LEU A 61 -10.20 -0.43 -7.01
CA LEU A 61 -10.52 0.83 -6.32
C LEU A 61 -11.14 1.89 -7.25
N ALA A 62 -10.98 1.76 -8.57
CA ALA A 62 -11.67 2.60 -9.55
C ALA A 62 -13.21 2.38 -9.61
N SER A 63 -13.74 1.46 -8.81
CA SER A 63 -15.17 1.12 -8.78
C SER A 63 -15.72 1.10 -7.35
N TYR A 64 -17.01 1.46 -7.20
CA TYR A 64 -17.72 1.37 -5.92
C TYR A 64 -17.66 -0.03 -5.29
N ALA A 65 -17.74 -1.08 -6.11
CA ALA A 65 -17.63 -2.46 -5.63
C ALA A 65 -16.24 -2.78 -5.08
N GLY A 66 -15.18 -2.30 -5.74
CA GLY A 66 -13.82 -2.51 -5.26
C GLY A 66 -13.49 -1.71 -4.00
N LEU A 67 -14.04 -0.49 -3.85
CA LEU A 67 -13.87 0.30 -2.62
C LEU A 67 -14.52 -0.35 -1.38
N GLN A 68 -15.58 -1.13 -1.57
CA GLN A 68 -16.22 -1.88 -0.50
C GLN A 68 -15.63 -3.29 -0.29
N SER A 69 -14.72 -3.71 -1.16
CA SER A 69 -14.13 -5.04 -1.07
C SER A 69 -13.15 -5.14 0.09
N SER A 70 -13.34 -6.13 0.96
CA SER A 70 -12.35 -6.43 2.00
C SER A 70 -11.05 -6.97 1.41
N ALA A 71 -11.07 -7.52 0.19
CA ALA A 71 -9.92 -8.20 -0.41
C ALA A 71 -8.68 -7.31 -0.50
N PHE A 72 -8.85 -6.01 -0.76
CA PHE A 72 -7.73 -5.06 -0.78
C PHE A 72 -7.21 -4.78 0.63
N VAL A 73 -8.12 -4.55 1.59
CA VAL A 73 -7.79 -4.30 3.00
C VAL A 73 -7.13 -5.54 3.65
N ASP A 74 -7.45 -6.74 3.19
CA ASP A 74 -6.89 -8.02 3.64
C ASP A 74 -5.42 -8.25 3.21
N LEU A 75 -4.90 -7.41 2.32
CA LEU A 75 -3.47 -7.37 1.97
C LEU A 75 -2.63 -6.67 3.04
N PHE A 76 -3.26 -5.94 3.97
CA PHE A 76 -2.58 -5.20 5.04
C PHE A 76 -2.59 -6.02 6.33
N ALA A 77 -1.45 -6.07 7.02
CA ALA A 77 -1.35 -6.67 8.35
C ALA A 77 -2.27 -5.95 9.35
N SER A 78 -2.72 -6.65 10.39
CA SER A 78 -3.52 -6.02 11.46
C SER A 78 -2.75 -4.91 12.19
N SER A 79 -1.43 -5.05 12.29
CA SER A 79 -0.48 -4.08 12.85
C SER A 79 0.04 -3.08 11.82
N PHE A 80 -0.60 -2.94 10.65
CA PHE A 80 -0.16 -2.01 9.63
C PHE A 80 -0.15 -0.57 10.17
N LEU A 81 1.01 0.06 10.01
CA LEU A 81 1.29 1.44 10.38
C LEU A 81 2.32 1.97 9.39
N ASP A 82 1.96 3.04 8.68
CA ASP A 82 2.82 3.70 7.72
C ASP A 82 2.72 5.21 7.88
N ALA A 83 3.80 5.87 8.32
CA ALA A 83 3.79 7.31 8.62
C ALA A 83 2.62 7.77 9.52
N GLY A 84 2.27 6.98 10.53
CA GLY A 84 1.12 7.26 11.43
C GLY A 84 -0.25 6.85 10.86
N TYR A 85 -0.31 6.35 9.63
CA TYR A 85 -1.53 5.89 8.97
C TYR A 85 -1.78 4.40 9.24
N THR A 86 -2.94 4.09 9.80
CA THR A 86 -3.31 2.74 10.25
C THR A 86 -4.26 2.04 9.28
N LYS A 87 -4.37 0.72 9.40
CA LYS A 87 -5.32 -0.08 8.62
C LYS A 87 -6.77 0.37 8.81
N ALA A 88 -7.13 0.78 10.02
CA ALA A 88 -8.46 1.30 10.33
C ALA A 88 -8.75 2.60 9.58
N GLN A 89 -7.77 3.49 9.47
CA GLN A 89 -7.89 4.73 8.69
C GLN A 89 -7.99 4.43 7.19
N LEU A 90 -7.23 3.46 6.68
CA LEU A 90 -7.40 2.97 5.29
C LEU A 90 -8.83 2.53 5.03
N GLN A 91 -9.36 1.65 5.87
CA GLN A 91 -10.72 1.15 5.70
C GLN A 91 -11.77 2.27 5.79
N ALA A 92 -11.61 3.21 6.72
CA ALA A 92 -12.51 4.36 6.85
C ALA A 92 -12.50 5.26 5.61
N ASN A 93 -11.32 5.52 5.04
CA ASN A 93 -11.18 6.34 3.84
C ASN A 93 -11.79 5.67 2.61
N LEU A 94 -11.58 4.35 2.42
CA LEU A 94 -12.23 3.60 1.34
C LEU A 94 -13.76 3.63 1.44
N ALA A 95 -14.30 3.52 2.66
CA ALA A 95 -15.75 3.64 2.89
C ALA A 95 -16.27 5.06 2.62
N GLN A 96 -15.48 6.08 2.95
CA GLN A 96 -15.79 7.47 2.64
C GLN A 96 -15.81 7.71 1.13
N ASP A 97 -14.83 7.17 0.40
CA ASP A 97 -14.76 7.27 -1.06
C ASP A 97 -15.92 6.52 -1.74
N ALA A 98 -16.28 5.35 -1.23
CA ALA A 98 -17.46 4.61 -1.70
C ALA A 98 -18.73 5.46 -1.53
N THR A 99 -18.90 6.10 -0.38
CA THR A 99 -20.03 7.01 -0.12
C THR A 99 -20.01 8.20 -1.09
N ALA A 100 -18.85 8.81 -1.33
CA ALA A 100 -18.70 9.92 -2.26
C ALA A 100 -19.09 9.53 -3.70
N LEU A 101 -18.72 8.34 -4.16
CA LEU A 101 -19.10 7.82 -5.48
C LEU A 101 -20.62 7.68 -5.64
N THR A 102 -21.36 7.34 -4.58
CA THR A 102 -22.84 7.24 -4.66
C THR A 102 -23.51 8.61 -4.79
N VAL A 103 -22.92 9.65 -4.19
CA VAL A 103 -23.43 11.03 -4.25
C VAL A 103 -23.00 11.71 -5.56
N SER A 104 -21.91 11.28 -6.17
CA SER A 104 -21.38 11.85 -7.40
C SER A 104 -20.58 10.81 -8.20
N PRO A 105 -21.24 10.08 -9.12
CA PRO A 105 -20.62 8.97 -9.84
C PRO A 105 -19.49 9.39 -10.81
N ASP A 106 -19.51 10.64 -11.28
CA ASP A 106 -18.48 11.23 -12.15
C ASP A 106 -17.18 11.64 -11.41
N ILE A 107 -16.98 11.23 -10.16
CA ILE A 107 -15.77 11.53 -9.37
C ILE A 107 -14.85 10.30 -9.25
N SER A 108 -15.16 9.16 -9.88
CA SER A 108 -14.20 8.03 -9.87
C SER A 108 -12.93 8.42 -10.63
N SER A 109 -11.96 8.93 -9.87
CA SER A 109 -10.71 9.53 -10.32
C SER A 109 -9.53 8.79 -9.69
N PHE A 110 -9.75 7.55 -9.25
CA PHE A 110 -8.67 6.75 -8.68
C PHE A 110 -7.57 6.64 -9.72
N PRO A 111 -6.35 7.12 -9.40
CA PRO A 111 -5.25 7.07 -10.34
C PRO A 111 -4.96 5.62 -10.72
N VAL A 112 -4.68 5.39 -12.00
CA VAL A 112 -4.28 4.10 -12.53
C VAL A 112 -2.83 3.87 -12.10
N ILE A 113 -2.70 3.34 -10.88
CA ILE A 113 -1.43 2.96 -10.27
C ILE A 113 -1.24 1.45 -10.39
N SER A 114 -0.05 1.03 -10.78
CA SER A 114 0.36 -0.37 -10.72
C SER A 114 1.76 -0.53 -10.11
N LEU A 115 2.05 -1.72 -9.60
CA LEU A 115 3.37 -2.15 -9.16
C LEU A 115 4.01 -3.04 -10.23
N SER A 116 5.27 -2.79 -10.57
CA SER A 116 6.14 -3.68 -11.33
C SER A 116 7.42 -4.01 -10.54
N ASP A 117 8.14 -5.04 -10.98
CA ASP A 117 9.48 -5.40 -10.46
C ASP A 117 9.51 -5.62 -8.94
N ALA A 118 8.44 -6.21 -8.40
CA ALA A 118 8.29 -6.46 -6.98
C ALA A 118 9.27 -7.54 -6.50
N THR A 119 10.13 -7.20 -5.54
CA THR A 119 11.09 -8.10 -4.92
C THR A 119 11.04 -8.00 -3.41
N VAL A 120 11.16 -9.14 -2.73
CA VAL A 120 11.28 -9.19 -1.27
C VAL A 120 12.69 -9.60 -0.88
N SER A 121 13.27 -8.89 0.09
CA SER A 121 14.63 -9.13 0.59
C SER A 121 14.73 -8.74 2.07
N ASN A 122 15.91 -8.93 2.68
CA ASN A 122 16.22 -8.46 4.04
C ASN A 122 15.20 -8.92 5.10
N CYS A 123 14.83 -10.20 5.07
CA CYS A 123 13.94 -10.77 6.08
C CYS A 123 14.63 -10.89 7.45
N ASP A 124 13.91 -10.59 8.52
CA ASP A 124 14.35 -10.77 9.90
C ASP A 124 13.76 -12.06 10.52
N VAL A 125 14.10 -12.29 11.79
CA VAL A 125 13.66 -13.46 12.57
C VAL A 125 12.16 -13.45 12.90
N ASN A 126 11.50 -12.30 12.76
CA ASN A 126 10.07 -12.13 12.97
C ASN A 126 9.26 -12.30 11.67
N ASN A 127 9.91 -12.72 10.59
CA ASN A 127 9.35 -12.81 9.24
C ASN A 127 8.95 -11.45 8.64
N ILE A 128 9.57 -10.36 9.12
CA ILE A 128 9.42 -9.04 8.53
C ILE A 128 10.49 -8.88 7.46
N CYS A 129 10.08 -8.58 6.23
CA CYS A 129 10.96 -8.41 5.09
C CYS A 129 10.76 -7.02 4.46
N THR A 130 11.72 -6.60 3.64
CA THR A 130 11.62 -5.40 2.83
C THR A 130 11.06 -5.77 1.45
N LEU A 131 9.94 -5.14 1.06
CA LEU A 131 9.42 -5.16 -0.29
C LEU A 131 9.94 -3.92 -1.03
N THR A 132 10.55 -4.13 -2.20
CA THR A 132 10.89 -3.08 -3.15
C THR A 132 10.13 -3.31 -4.45
N ALA A 133 9.63 -2.24 -5.07
CA ALA A 133 8.94 -2.30 -6.34
C ALA A 133 9.06 -0.97 -7.08
N THR A 134 8.56 -0.92 -8.31
CA THR A 134 8.35 0.32 -9.06
C THR A 134 6.87 0.62 -9.10
N LEU A 135 6.45 1.77 -8.55
CA LEU A 135 5.11 2.30 -8.74
C LEU A 135 5.04 2.99 -10.10
N ASN A 136 4.07 2.60 -10.91
CA ASN A 136 3.78 3.23 -12.19
C ASN A 136 2.45 3.97 -12.08
N ASN A 137 2.45 5.27 -12.37
CA ASN A 137 1.24 6.08 -12.40
C ASN A 137 1.02 6.58 -13.82
N LYS A 138 0.00 6.05 -14.50
CA LYS A 138 -0.30 6.44 -15.89
C LYS A 138 -0.98 7.80 -16.04
N ASP A 139 -1.42 8.39 -14.93
CA ASP A 139 -2.14 9.66 -14.90
C ASP A 139 -1.24 10.83 -14.45
N ALA A 140 0.04 10.60 -14.16
CA ALA A 140 1.00 11.62 -13.74
C ALA A 140 2.10 11.87 -14.79
N ASP A 141 2.62 13.10 -14.83
CA ASP A 141 3.73 13.52 -15.70
C ASP A 141 5.04 12.76 -15.42
N THR A 142 5.17 12.14 -14.24
CA THR A 142 6.26 11.22 -13.88
C THR A 142 5.69 9.81 -13.78
N THR A 143 6.04 8.96 -14.74
CA THR A 143 5.32 7.70 -14.99
C THR A 143 5.73 6.55 -14.09
N SER A 144 6.86 6.66 -13.38
CA SER A 144 7.41 5.58 -12.54
C SER A 144 8.26 6.13 -11.39
N ALA A 145 8.13 5.55 -10.18
CA ALA A 145 8.94 5.86 -9.01
C ALA A 145 9.27 4.60 -8.18
N PRO A 146 10.45 4.52 -7.54
CA PRO A 146 10.76 3.43 -6.64
C PRO A 146 9.87 3.48 -5.40
N PHE A 147 9.47 2.31 -4.94
CA PHE A 147 8.62 2.09 -3.77
C PHE A 147 9.28 1.10 -2.83
N THR A 148 9.27 1.38 -1.54
CA THR A 148 9.84 0.49 -0.53
C THR A 148 8.99 0.50 0.72
N THR A 149 8.65 -0.67 1.24
CA THR A 149 7.85 -0.83 2.46
C THR A 149 8.23 -2.12 3.18
N GLN A 150 7.83 -2.26 4.44
CA GLN A 150 7.96 -3.55 5.13
C GLN A 150 6.74 -4.43 4.86
N VAL A 151 6.99 -5.73 4.79
CA VAL A 151 5.97 -6.77 4.67
C VAL A 151 6.17 -7.83 5.72
N LEU A 152 5.07 -8.38 6.23
CA LEU A 152 5.06 -9.52 7.14
C LEU A 152 4.73 -10.79 6.36
N TYR A 153 5.60 -11.81 6.42
CA TYR A 153 5.28 -13.14 5.91
C TYR A 153 4.54 -13.94 6.97
N SER A 154 3.29 -14.29 6.70
CA SER A 154 2.43 -15.03 7.62
C SER A 154 1.42 -15.89 6.85
N ASN A 155 1.22 -17.14 7.28
CA ASN A 155 0.27 -18.07 6.66
C ASN A 155 0.48 -18.26 5.14
N GLY A 156 1.74 -18.32 4.69
CA GLY A 156 2.07 -18.54 3.27
C GLY A 156 1.85 -17.32 2.36
N LYS A 157 1.63 -16.13 2.93
CA LYS A 157 1.44 -14.88 2.18
C LYS A 157 2.23 -13.74 2.80
N TYR A 158 2.59 -12.77 1.98
CA TYR A 158 3.09 -11.48 2.45
C TYR A 158 1.92 -10.53 2.67
N LEU A 159 2.00 -9.74 3.74
CA LEU A 159 1.06 -8.69 4.11
C LEU A 159 1.80 -7.36 4.25
N LEU A 160 1.23 -6.26 3.75
CA LEU A 160 1.79 -4.92 3.93
C LEU A 160 1.81 -4.56 5.42
N LEU A 161 2.99 -4.20 5.92
CA LEU A 161 3.22 -3.81 7.31
C LEU A 161 3.42 -2.29 7.44
N GLY A 162 3.92 -1.62 6.39
CA GLY A 162 4.23 -0.19 6.40
C GLY A 162 5.63 0.09 6.94
N ASP A 163 6.03 1.36 7.05
CA ASP A 163 7.35 1.74 7.59
C ASP A 163 7.48 1.54 9.11
N GLN A 164 6.38 1.19 9.80
CA GLN A 164 6.27 1.01 11.25
C GLN A 164 6.65 2.26 12.05
N LYS A 165 6.70 3.43 11.41
CA LYS A 165 6.92 4.71 12.08
C LYS A 165 5.57 5.34 12.41
N SER A 166 5.36 5.64 13.69
CA SER A 166 4.37 6.66 14.05
C SER A 166 5.07 8.00 13.88
N SER A 167 4.59 8.81 12.93
CA SER A 167 4.97 10.21 12.79
C SER A 167 4.74 10.99 14.08
#